data_AF-A0A832ZKN7-F1
#
_entry.id   AF-A0A832ZKN7-F1
#
_cell.length_a   1.000
_cell.length_b   1.000
_cell.length_c   1.000
_cell.angle_alpha   90.00
_cell.angle_beta   90.00
_cell.angle_gamma   90.00
#
_symmetry.space_group_name_H-M   'P 1'
#
loop_
_entity.id
_entity.type
_entity.pdbx_description
1 polymer ?
#
loop_
_entity_poly.entity_id
_entity_poly.type
_entity_poly.pdbx_seq_one_letter_code
_entity_poly.pdbx_strand_id
1 'polypeptide(L)'
;MSMTRKSKRKKGIVGIEAAIVLIAFVLVASALAFVVLNMGMFTTQKSKEVIARAYEESTRALDISGNVVASVDINNRWLELVAIPIKLTSGARPIDLDKTAISITIIRPDGAAKHTDNGFVKVTGTTYTITKDFNSTAYKKLNLLEATWLYVRTDETTPDNLLEPGELVLLVLNVTDSTFQTVAYSRIIVEVKPATGSPLAVERIVPPNLDSEYVDLDVG
;
A
#
# COMPACT_ATOMS: atom_id res chain seq x y z
N MET A 1 46.64 -31.99 -85.90
CA MET A 1 46.56 -31.40 -84.56
C MET A 1 45.44 -30.36 -84.55
N SER A 2 44.30 -30.67 -83.91
CA SER A 2 43.42 -29.70 -83.25
C SER A 2 42.24 -30.45 -82.65
N MET A 3 42.20 -30.52 -81.32
CA MET A 3 41.13 -31.11 -80.53
C MET A 3 39.83 -30.32 -80.74
N THR A 4 38.72 -31.01 -81.01
CA THR A 4 37.37 -30.43 -80.87
C THR A 4 36.62 -31.11 -79.73
N ARG A 5 36.23 -30.26 -78.78
CA ARG A 5 35.82 -30.54 -77.40
C ARG A 5 34.42 -31.16 -77.36
N LYS A 6 34.28 -32.36 -76.77
CA LYS A 6 32.99 -33.02 -76.51
C LYS A 6 32.22 -32.22 -75.44
N SER A 7 31.11 -31.58 -75.80
CA SER A 7 30.22 -30.86 -74.88
C SER A 7 29.59 -31.83 -73.87
N LYS A 8 29.94 -31.70 -72.59
CA LYS A 8 29.31 -32.44 -71.50
C LYS A 8 27.93 -31.83 -71.23
N ARG A 9 26.85 -32.50 -71.63
CA ARG A 9 25.51 -32.22 -71.11
C ARG A 9 25.44 -32.72 -69.66
N LYS A 10 25.53 -31.80 -68.70
CA LYS A 10 25.07 -32.03 -67.31
C LYS A 10 23.88 -31.11 -67.06
N LYS A 11 22.66 -31.65 -67.20
CA LYS A 11 21.44 -31.06 -66.64
C LYS A 11 20.55 -32.21 -66.20
N GLY A 12 20.65 -32.57 -64.92
CA GLY A 12 19.56 -33.19 -64.19
C GLY A 12 18.79 -32.06 -63.52
N ILE A 13 17.50 -31.92 -63.81
CA ILE A 13 16.62 -31.03 -63.07
C ILE A 13 16.36 -31.72 -61.72
N VAL A 14 16.90 -31.14 -60.65
CA VAL A 14 16.74 -31.60 -59.26
C VAL A 14 15.49 -31.00 -58.61
N GLY A 15 14.35 -31.11 -59.32
CA GLY A 15 13.11 -30.46 -58.90
C GLY A 15 12.51 -31.09 -57.63
N ILE A 16 12.70 -32.39 -57.45
CA ILE A 16 12.18 -33.10 -56.28
C ILE A 16 13.05 -32.81 -55.06
N GLU A 17 14.36 -32.70 -55.22
CA GLU A 17 15.28 -32.35 -54.13
C GLU A 17 15.04 -30.92 -53.67
N ALA A 18 14.80 -30.00 -54.60
CA ALA A 18 14.40 -28.63 -54.28
C ALA A 18 13.05 -28.57 -53.53
N ALA A 19 12.08 -29.41 -53.90
CA ALA A 19 10.77 -29.47 -53.24
C ALA A 19 10.86 -30.01 -51.80
N ILE A 20 11.70 -31.02 -51.55
CA ILE A 20 11.92 -31.56 -50.19
C ILE A 20 12.59 -30.50 -49.31
N VAL A 21 13.59 -29.79 -49.82
CA VAL A 21 14.25 -28.69 -49.10
C VAL A 21 13.26 -27.54 -48.83
N LEU A 22 12.36 -27.22 -49.78
CA LEU A 22 11.32 -26.22 -49.59
C LEU A 22 10.39 -26.60 -48.42
N ILE A 23 9.90 -27.84 -48.38
CA ILE A 23 9.01 -28.31 -47.30
C ILE A 23 9.74 -28.25 -45.95
N ALA A 24 10.98 -28.73 -45.89
CA ALA A 24 11.79 -28.69 -44.66
C ALA A 24 11.99 -27.25 -44.16
N PHE A 25 12.28 -26.31 -45.06
CA PHE A 25 12.45 -24.90 -44.73
C PHE A 25 11.15 -24.27 -44.20
N VAL A 26 10.01 -24.57 -44.83
CA VAL A 26 8.69 -24.09 -44.38
C VAL A 26 8.33 -24.67 -43.00
N LEU A 27 8.65 -25.94 -42.73
CA LEU A 27 8.42 -26.54 -41.41
C LEU A 27 9.26 -25.88 -40.32
N VAL A 28 10.55 -25.64 -40.57
CA VAL A 28 11.43 -24.94 -39.63
C VAL A 28 10.95 -23.50 -39.40
N ALA A 29 10.56 -22.79 -40.46
CA ALA A 29 10.02 -21.45 -40.36
C ALA A 29 8.71 -21.42 -39.55
N SER A 30 7.81 -22.39 -39.76
CA SER A 30 6.55 -22.50 -39.02
C SER A 30 6.77 -22.80 -37.54
N ALA A 31 7.71 -23.70 -37.21
CA ALA A 31 8.05 -24.02 -35.82
C ALA A 31 8.65 -22.80 -35.10
N LEU A 32 9.54 -22.07 -35.78
CA LEU A 32 10.14 -20.84 -35.23
C LEU A 32 9.08 -19.75 -35.05
N ALA A 33 8.17 -19.56 -36.00
CA ALA A 33 7.07 -18.61 -35.90
C ALA A 33 6.14 -18.92 -34.71
N PHE A 34 5.80 -20.20 -34.49
CA PHE A 34 4.98 -20.60 -33.35
C PHE A 34 5.65 -20.29 -32.00
N VAL A 35 6.95 -20.58 -31.87
CA VAL A 35 7.72 -20.26 -30.67
C VAL A 35 7.79 -18.75 -30.44
N VAL A 36 8.07 -17.98 -31.50
CA VAL A 36 8.12 -16.51 -31.43
C VAL A 36 6.76 -15.92 -31.04
N LEU A 37 5.66 -16.45 -31.57
CA LEU A 37 4.32 -16.00 -31.19
C LEU A 37 3.99 -16.34 -29.74
N ASN A 38 4.27 -17.55 -29.27
CA ASN A 38 3.97 -17.93 -27.89
C ASN A 38 4.82 -17.14 -26.88
N MET A 39 6.10 -16.97 -27.17
CA MET A 39 6.98 -16.13 -26.36
C MET A 39 6.55 -14.65 -26.46
N GLY A 40 6.16 -14.17 -27.64
CA GLY A 40 5.66 -12.80 -27.84
C GLY A 40 4.32 -12.53 -27.12
N MET A 41 3.41 -13.49 -27.10
CA MET A 41 2.16 -13.39 -26.35
C MET A 41 2.43 -13.41 -24.84
N PHE A 42 3.35 -14.25 -24.36
CA PHE A 42 3.74 -14.27 -22.96
C PHE A 42 4.40 -12.95 -22.52
N THR A 43 5.34 -12.42 -23.30
CA THR A 43 5.98 -11.13 -22.98
C THR A 43 4.98 -9.99 -22.97
N THR A 44 4.06 -9.92 -23.94
CA THR A 44 3.02 -8.88 -23.95
C THR A 44 2.04 -9.00 -22.79
N GLN A 45 1.65 -10.22 -22.39
CA GLN A 45 0.83 -10.43 -21.18
C GLN A 45 1.57 -10.00 -19.92
N LYS A 46 2.85 -10.35 -19.79
CA LYS A 46 3.67 -9.93 -18.64
C LYS A 46 3.84 -8.41 -18.60
N SER A 47 4.07 -7.78 -19.74
CA SER A 47 4.13 -6.31 -19.83
C SER A 47 2.83 -5.66 -19.39
N LYS A 48 1.66 -6.19 -19.81
CA LYS A 48 0.36 -5.70 -19.35
C LYS A 48 0.18 -5.80 -17.84
N GLU A 49 0.56 -6.94 -17.25
CA GLU A 49 0.50 -7.16 -15.80
C GLU A 49 1.41 -6.19 -15.04
N VAL A 50 2.66 -5.99 -15.50
CA VAL A 50 3.60 -5.06 -14.86
C VAL A 50 3.13 -3.62 -14.97
N ILE A 51 2.59 -3.22 -16.13
CA ILE A 51 2.00 -1.87 -16.31
C ILE A 51 0.81 -1.68 -15.38
N ALA A 52 -0.09 -2.66 -15.28
CA ALA A 52 -1.24 -2.59 -14.39
C ALA A 52 -0.82 -2.48 -12.92
N ARG A 53 0.17 -3.28 -12.49
CA ARG A 53 0.71 -3.23 -11.12
C ARG A 53 1.46 -1.94 -10.83
N ALA A 54 2.26 -1.45 -11.77
CA ALA A 54 2.94 -0.17 -11.62
C ALA A 54 1.94 0.99 -11.51
N TYR A 55 0.86 0.92 -12.29
CA TYR A 55 -0.25 1.86 -12.18
C TYR A 55 -0.98 1.72 -10.82
N GLU A 56 -1.22 0.50 -10.33
CA GLU A 56 -1.77 0.22 -8.99
C GLU A 56 -0.92 0.78 -7.86
N GLU A 57 0.38 0.61 -7.93
CA GLU A 57 1.31 1.09 -6.93
C GLU A 57 1.40 2.62 -6.95
N SER A 58 1.46 3.24 -8.13
CA SER A 58 1.61 4.69 -8.26
C SER A 58 0.32 5.46 -7.96
N THR A 59 -0.84 4.84 -8.10
CA THR A 59 -2.14 5.51 -7.88
C THR A 59 -2.72 5.28 -6.49
N ARG A 60 -2.09 4.44 -5.67
CA ARG A 60 -2.50 4.23 -4.28
C ARG A 60 -1.60 5.03 -3.36
N ALA A 61 -2.15 6.11 -2.84
CA ALA A 61 -1.48 6.94 -1.85
C ALA A 61 -2.50 7.37 -0.80
N LEU A 62 -2.04 7.39 0.45
CA LEU A 62 -2.78 7.92 1.59
C LEU A 62 -2.30 9.34 1.85
N ASP A 63 -3.22 10.20 2.25
CA ASP A 63 -2.97 11.59 2.60
C ASP A 63 -3.66 11.92 3.93
N ILE A 64 -3.12 12.91 4.65
CA ILE A 64 -3.70 13.38 5.91
C ILE A 64 -4.82 14.38 5.59
N SER A 65 -5.97 14.23 6.22
CA SER A 65 -7.14 15.08 5.99
C SER A 65 -7.48 15.94 7.20
N GLY A 66 -6.73 17.02 7.40
CA GLY A 66 -6.94 17.96 8.51
C GLY A 66 -5.90 17.76 9.61
N ASN A 67 -6.27 18.14 10.82
CA ASN A 67 -5.32 18.22 11.93
C ASN A 67 -5.27 16.92 12.74
N VAL A 68 -4.09 16.60 13.27
CA VAL A 68 -3.89 15.47 14.18
C VAL A 68 -4.30 15.90 15.59
N VAL A 69 -5.30 15.22 16.16
CA VAL A 69 -5.85 15.56 17.48
C VAL A 69 -5.54 14.45 18.48
N ALA A 70 -5.26 14.80 19.72
CA ALA A 70 -5.07 13.87 20.81
C ALA A 70 -6.07 14.10 21.95
N SER A 71 -6.46 13.00 22.61
CA SER A 71 -7.21 13.00 23.86
C SER A 71 -6.22 13.01 25.03
N VAL A 72 -6.51 13.84 26.02
CA VAL A 72 -5.64 14.09 27.17
C VAL A 72 -6.36 13.70 28.46
N ASP A 73 -5.64 13.04 29.38
CA ASP A 73 -6.09 12.93 30.76
C ASP A 73 -5.68 14.19 31.52
N ILE A 74 -6.65 15.07 31.78
CA ILE A 74 -6.45 16.38 32.41
C ILE A 74 -5.86 16.24 33.83
N ASN A 75 -6.14 15.14 34.54
CA ASN A 75 -5.69 14.97 35.92
C ASN A 75 -4.18 14.67 35.98
N ASN A 76 -3.72 13.83 35.05
CA ASN A 76 -2.35 13.33 35.03
C ASN A 76 -1.45 14.02 33.98
N ARG A 77 -2.04 14.83 33.10
CA ARG A 77 -1.37 15.66 32.08
C ARG A 77 -0.51 14.83 31.12
N TRP A 78 -1.10 13.77 30.58
CA TRP A 78 -0.55 12.93 29.52
C TRP A 78 -1.59 12.67 28.43
N LEU A 79 -1.13 12.25 27.25
CA LEU A 79 -2.01 11.85 26.15
C LEU A 79 -2.48 10.42 26.37
N GLU A 80 -3.74 10.12 26.09
CA GLU A 80 -4.26 8.75 26.10
C GLU A 80 -4.34 8.20 24.67
N LEU A 81 -5.01 8.93 23.79
CA LEU A 81 -5.30 8.51 22.42
C LEU A 81 -4.87 9.60 21.44
N VAL A 82 -4.40 9.20 20.26
CA VAL A 82 -4.14 10.11 19.14
C VAL A 82 -4.98 9.67 17.95
N ALA A 83 -5.64 10.63 17.31
CA ALA A 83 -6.47 10.43 16.14
C ALA A 83 -5.88 11.18 14.95
N ILE A 84 -5.54 10.44 13.89
CA ILE A 84 -5.02 10.98 12.64
C ILE A 84 -6.08 10.79 11.56
N PRO A 85 -6.66 11.85 10.99
CA PRO A 85 -7.59 11.73 9.88
C PRO A 85 -6.83 11.39 8.60
N ILE A 86 -7.22 10.29 7.96
CA ILE A 86 -6.62 9.78 6.73
C ILE A 86 -7.69 9.71 5.64
N LYS A 87 -7.30 10.14 4.45
CA LYS A 87 -8.08 10.03 3.22
C LYS A 87 -7.22 9.40 2.12
N LEU A 88 -7.89 8.97 1.06
CA LEU A 88 -7.20 8.70 -0.19
C LEU A 88 -6.76 10.01 -0.86
N THR A 89 -5.59 9.96 -1.50
CA THR A 89 -5.18 11.02 -2.44
C THR A 89 -6.23 11.17 -3.55
N SER A 90 -6.47 12.40 -4.02
CA SER A 90 -7.45 12.64 -5.07
C SER A 90 -7.18 11.78 -6.31
N GLY A 91 -8.19 11.02 -6.76
CA GLY A 91 -8.09 10.12 -7.91
C GLY A 91 -7.39 8.79 -7.63
N ALA A 92 -7.06 8.50 -6.36
CA ALA A 92 -6.55 7.20 -5.96
C ALA A 92 -7.63 6.12 -5.98
N ARG A 93 -7.21 4.86 -6.11
CA ARG A 93 -8.09 3.70 -6.02
C ARG A 93 -8.32 3.27 -4.57
N PRO A 94 -9.40 2.51 -4.30
CA PRO A 94 -9.68 1.99 -2.97
C PRO A 94 -8.51 1.19 -2.39
N ILE A 95 -8.29 1.33 -1.08
CA ILE A 95 -7.23 0.67 -0.31
C ILE A 95 -7.85 -0.19 0.79
N ASP A 96 -7.44 -1.44 0.88
CA ASP A 96 -7.85 -2.35 1.95
C ASP A 96 -7.05 -2.04 3.22
N LEU A 97 -7.75 -1.58 4.26
CA LEU A 97 -7.18 -1.18 5.55
C LEU A 97 -6.91 -2.37 6.49
N ASP A 98 -7.47 -3.56 6.22
CA ASP A 98 -7.15 -4.77 7.01
C ASP A 98 -5.73 -5.28 6.67
N LYS A 99 -5.17 -4.88 5.52
CA LYS A 99 -3.82 -5.27 5.07
C LYS A 99 -2.78 -4.15 5.19
N THR A 100 -3.11 -3.04 5.84
CA THR A 100 -2.14 -1.97 6.09
C THR A 100 -1.27 -2.32 7.30
N ALA A 101 0.04 -2.18 7.16
CA ALA A 101 0.96 -2.24 8.30
C ALA A 101 1.10 -0.85 8.91
N ILE A 102 1.04 -0.77 10.24
CA ILE A 102 1.15 0.49 10.98
C ILE A 102 2.31 0.35 11.95
N SER A 103 3.33 1.19 11.80
CA SER A 103 4.45 1.30 12.74
C SER A 103 4.26 2.55 13.59
N ILE A 104 4.42 2.41 14.90
CA ILE A 104 4.22 3.50 15.85
C ILE A 104 5.45 3.58 16.74
N THR A 105 6.03 4.77 16.81
CA THR A 105 7.17 5.09 17.65
C THR A 105 6.86 6.29 18.50
N ILE A 106 7.12 6.19 19.80
CA ILE A 106 7.02 7.31 20.72
C ILE A 106 8.37 7.48 21.40
N ILE A 107 8.86 8.72 21.40
CA ILE A 107 10.11 9.11 22.05
C ILE A 107 9.77 10.18 23.06
N ARG A 108 10.03 9.91 24.34
CA ARG A 108 9.85 10.88 25.41
C ARG A 108 11.03 11.83 25.53
N PRO A 109 10.84 12.99 26.19
CA PRO A 109 11.93 13.93 26.48
C PRO A 109 13.00 13.36 27.44
N ASP A 110 12.68 12.32 28.21
CA ASP A 110 13.63 11.60 29.10
C ASP A 110 14.58 10.64 28.34
N GLY A 111 14.38 10.49 27.03
CA GLY A 111 15.12 9.56 26.18
C GLY A 111 14.55 8.13 26.14
N ALA A 112 13.48 7.83 26.88
CA ALA A 112 12.78 6.56 26.76
C ALA A 112 12.00 6.51 25.43
N ALA A 113 12.21 5.43 24.68
CA ALA A 113 11.49 5.19 23.44
C ALA A 113 10.73 3.86 23.50
N LYS A 114 9.55 3.84 22.89
CA LYS A 114 8.78 2.62 22.62
C LYS A 114 8.44 2.59 21.15
N HIS A 115 8.51 1.39 20.58
CA HIS A 115 8.29 1.15 19.18
C HIS A 115 7.53 -0.16 19.03
N THR A 116 6.56 -0.19 18.13
CA THR A 116 5.93 -1.42 17.69
C THR A 116 5.86 -1.45 16.17
N ASP A 117 6.13 -2.63 15.64
CA ASP A 117 5.88 -2.95 14.24
C ASP A 117 4.53 -3.64 14.14
N ASN A 118 3.70 -3.17 13.20
CA ASN A 118 2.37 -3.72 12.96
C ASN A 118 1.43 -3.64 14.18
N GLY A 119 1.24 -2.42 14.71
CA GLY A 119 0.32 -2.14 15.81
C GLY A 119 -1.17 -2.18 15.45
N PHE A 120 -1.53 -2.59 14.23
CA PHE A 120 -2.93 -2.62 13.81
C PHE A 120 -3.72 -3.73 14.53
N VAL A 121 -4.81 -3.35 15.20
CA VAL A 121 -5.75 -4.25 15.86
C VAL A 121 -7.18 -3.95 15.39
N LYS A 122 -7.84 -5.00 14.89
CA LYS A 122 -9.26 -4.93 14.51
C LYS A 122 -10.13 -5.01 15.76
N VAL A 123 -10.84 -3.93 16.07
CA VAL A 123 -11.78 -3.88 17.21
C VAL A 123 -13.20 -4.17 16.71
N THR A 124 -13.59 -5.43 16.80
CA THR A 124 -14.92 -5.91 16.37
C THR A 124 -16.04 -5.14 17.07
N GLY A 125 -16.91 -4.48 16.30
CA GLY A 125 -18.10 -3.76 16.78
C GLY A 125 -17.99 -2.24 16.75
N THR A 126 -16.80 -1.66 16.62
CA THR A 126 -16.59 -0.19 16.63
C THR A 126 -15.94 0.34 15.37
N THR A 127 -15.20 -0.48 14.62
CA THR A 127 -14.66 -0.13 13.29
C THR A 127 -15.78 0.30 12.34
N TYR A 128 -17.00 -0.21 12.50
CA TYR A 128 -18.12 -0.01 11.58
C TYR A 128 -19.23 0.92 12.09
N THR A 129 -19.01 1.60 13.22
CA THR A 129 -20.01 2.51 13.77
C THR A 129 -19.58 3.93 13.50
N ILE A 130 -20.45 4.73 12.87
CA ILE A 130 -20.30 6.19 12.74
C ILE A 130 -20.19 6.76 14.16
N THR A 131 -18.97 6.88 14.67
CA THR A 131 -18.72 7.36 16.03
C THR A 131 -18.16 8.76 15.91
N LYS A 132 -18.84 9.72 16.55
CA LYS A 132 -18.44 11.13 16.55
C LYS A 132 -17.31 11.45 17.54
N ASP A 133 -16.88 10.44 18.31
CA ASP A 133 -15.97 10.60 19.44
C ASP A 133 -14.99 9.42 19.52
N PHE A 134 -13.70 9.73 19.49
CA PHE A 134 -12.63 8.76 19.59
C PHE A 134 -12.20 8.48 21.05
N ASN A 135 -12.71 9.23 22.03
CA ASN A 135 -12.49 9.02 23.47
C ASN A 135 -13.48 7.99 24.08
N SER A 136 -14.15 7.18 23.26
CA SER A 136 -15.08 6.17 23.76
C SER A 136 -14.37 5.04 24.54
N THR A 137 -15.06 4.44 25.51
CA THR A 137 -14.54 3.32 26.33
C THR A 137 -14.12 2.10 25.50
N ALA A 138 -14.56 2.01 24.24
CA ALA A 138 -14.18 0.92 23.34
C ALA A 138 -12.73 1.04 22.85
N TYR A 139 -12.23 2.26 22.63
CA TYR A 139 -10.88 2.51 22.10
C TYR A 139 -9.81 2.58 23.20
N LYS A 140 -10.21 2.86 24.45
CA LYS A 140 -9.35 2.75 25.65
C LYS A 140 -8.94 1.31 26.00
N LYS A 141 -9.46 0.30 25.28
CA LYS A 141 -9.05 -1.11 25.41
C LYS A 141 -7.85 -1.48 24.55
N LEU A 142 -7.42 -0.60 23.64
CA LEU A 142 -6.18 -0.78 22.91
C LEU A 142 -5.03 -0.81 23.90
N ASN A 143 -4.10 -1.76 23.74
CA ASN A 143 -2.86 -1.75 24.50
C ASN A 143 -1.94 -0.62 23.98
N LEU A 144 -0.86 -0.36 24.72
CA LEU A 144 0.16 0.61 24.31
C LEU A 144 0.64 0.32 22.88
N LEU A 145 0.67 1.37 22.04
CA LEU A 145 1.08 1.33 20.64
C LEU A 145 0.17 0.49 19.72
N GLU A 146 -1.03 0.12 20.16
CA GLU A 146 -2.04 -0.45 19.26
C GLU A 146 -2.88 0.65 18.60
N ALA A 147 -3.32 0.39 17.37
CA ALA A 147 -4.11 1.31 16.58
C ALA A 147 -5.26 0.61 15.85
N THR A 148 -6.35 1.35 15.65
CA THR A 148 -7.53 0.86 14.94
C THR A 148 -8.10 1.94 14.02
N TRP A 149 -8.82 1.49 12.99
CA TRP A 149 -9.49 2.36 12.05
C TRP A 149 -10.90 2.67 12.54
N LEU A 150 -11.29 3.95 12.47
CA LEU A 150 -12.62 4.44 12.74
C LEU A 150 -13.18 5.17 11.52
N TYR A 151 -14.32 4.72 11.02
CA TYR A 151 -15.00 5.34 9.88
C TYR A 151 -15.83 6.55 10.33
N VAL A 152 -15.56 7.73 9.74
CA VAL A 152 -16.28 8.98 10.05
C VAL A 152 -17.51 9.16 9.17
N ARG A 153 -17.46 8.63 7.94
CA ARG A 153 -18.58 8.61 7.00
C ARG A 153 -18.59 7.25 6.33
N THR A 154 -19.62 6.47 6.62
CA THR A 154 -20.02 5.32 5.81
C THR A 154 -21.50 5.52 5.50
N ASP A 155 -21.81 5.76 4.23
CA ASP A 155 -23.16 5.55 3.69
C ASP A 155 -23.37 4.07 3.31
N GLU A 156 -22.39 3.23 3.61
CA GLU A 156 -22.44 1.80 3.36
C GLU A 156 -23.24 1.08 4.44
N THR A 157 -24.17 0.25 3.97
CA THR A 157 -24.94 -0.66 4.82
C THR A 157 -24.21 -1.96 5.12
N THR A 158 -23.04 -2.17 4.49
CA THR A 158 -22.20 -3.36 4.63
C THR A 158 -20.89 -2.98 5.30
N PRO A 159 -20.54 -3.62 6.43
CA PRO A 159 -19.28 -3.33 7.10
C PRO A 159 -18.10 -3.95 6.34
N ASP A 160 -17.38 -3.14 5.56
CA ASP A 160 -16.08 -3.52 5.01
C ASP A 160 -14.96 -2.57 5.46
N ASN A 161 -13.72 -3.06 5.46
CA ASN A 161 -12.55 -2.26 5.85
C ASN A 161 -11.80 -1.78 4.60
N LEU A 162 -12.57 -1.35 3.59
CA LEU A 162 -12.06 -0.72 2.38
C LEU A 162 -12.16 0.79 2.57
N LEU A 163 -11.13 1.53 2.18
CA LEU A 163 -11.18 2.98 2.10
C LEU A 163 -11.45 3.36 0.66
N GLU A 164 -12.57 4.04 0.40
CA GLU A 164 -12.99 4.45 -0.94
C GLU A 164 -12.89 5.97 -1.18
N PRO A 165 -12.86 6.42 -2.46
CA PRO A 165 -12.82 7.84 -2.78
C PRO A 165 -14.07 8.57 -2.27
N GLY A 166 -13.88 9.52 -1.35
CA GLY A 166 -14.97 10.28 -0.73
C GLY A 166 -15.25 9.88 0.72
N GLU A 167 -14.63 8.80 1.18
CA GLU A 167 -14.62 8.41 2.58
C GLU A 167 -13.48 9.06 3.36
N LEU A 168 -13.67 9.13 4.67
CA LEU A 168 -12.68 9.60 5.63
C LEU A 168 -12.65 8.65 6.82
N VAL A 169 -11.44 8.21 7.17
CA VAL A 169 -11.18 7.36 8.32
C VAL A 169 -10.27 8.09 9.30
N LEU A 170 -10.43 7.78 10.58
CA LEU A 170 -9.54 8.19 11.65
C LEU A 170 -8.71 6.98 12.05
N LEU A 171 -7.39 7.13 12.01
CA LEU A 171 -6.47 6.22 12.68
C LEU A 171 -6.39 6.61 14.15
N VAL A 172 -7.00 5.82 15.02
CA VAL A 172 -6.98 6.02 16.47
C VAL A 172 -5.95 5.09 17.07
N LEU A 173 -4.96 5.63 17.76
CA LEU A 173 -3.89 4.86 18.39
C LEU A 173 -3.74 5.20 19.87
N ASN A 174 -3.43 4.18 20.66
CA ASN A 174 -3.14 4.35 22.07
C ASN A 174 -1.66 4.64 22.29
N VAL A 175 -1.37 5.78 22.91
CA VAL A 175 -0.01 6.27 23.18
C VAL A 175 0.41 6.11 24.64
N THR A 176 -0.46 5.65 25.52
CA THR A 176 -0.17 5.56 26.96
C THR A 176 -0.73 4.29 27.60
N ASP A 177 0.06 3.70 28.50
CA ASP A 177 -0.41 2.69 29.45
C ASP A 177 0.12 2.98 30.87
N SER A 178 -0.13 2.05 31.79
CA SER A 178 0.32 2.15 33.18
C SER A 178 1.85 2.15 33.34
N THR A 179 2.60 1.68 32.33
CA THR A 179 4.06 1.58 32.33
C THR A 179 4.74 2.67 31.52
N PHE A 180 4.02 3.23 30.55
CA PHE A 180 4.54 4.21 29.62
C PHE A 180 3.54 5.32 29.36
N GLN A 181 3.81 6.52 29.87
CA GLN A 181 2.97 7.70 29.64
C GLN A 181 3.58 8.65 28.63
N THR A 182 2.77 9.13 27.69
CA THR A 182 3.15 10.12 26.68
C THR A 182 2.89 11.51 27.22
N VAL A 183 3.96 12.18 27.63
CA VAL A 183 3.94 13.50 28.29
C VAL A 183 4.22 14.63 27.29
N ALA A 184 4.06 15.88 27.74
CA ALA A 184 4.50 17.06 27.00
C ALA A 184 5.92 16.91 26.41
N TYR A 185 6.13 17.46 25.20
CA TYR A 185 7.38 17.34 24.42
C TYR A 185 7.75 15.94 23.95
N SER A 186 6.90 14.93 24.19
CA SER A 186 7.09 13.62 23.56
C SER A 186 6.88 13.73 22.05
N ARG A 187 7.63 12.95 21.29
CA ARG A 187 7.54 12.89 19.84
C ARG A 187 6.89 11.60 19.41
N ILE A 188 5.90 11.71 18.54
CA ILE A 188 5.06 10.62 18.05
C ILE A 188 5.32 10.50 16.56
N ILE A 189 5.80 9.34 16.13
CA ILE A 189 6.08 9.02 14.73
C ILE A 189 5.19 7.83 14.37
N VAL A 190 4.30 8.04 13.40
CA VAL A 190 3.39 7.02 12.90
C VAL A 190 3.67 6.82 11.42
N GLU A 191 3.96 5.60 11.02
CA GLU A 191 4.10 5.22 9.62
C GLU A 191 2.99 4.25 9.25
N VAL A 192 2.17 4.64 8.28
CA VAL A 192 1.11 3.83 7.70
C VAL A 192 1.56 3.36 6.33
N LYS A 193 1.73 2.04 6.20
CA LYS A 193 2.14 1.40 4.96
C LYS A 193 0.99 0.56 4.40
N PRO A 194 0.34 0.98 3.30
CA PRO A 194 -0.65 0.15 2.64
C PRO A 194 0.00 -1.07 1.98
N ALA A 195 -0.80 -2.10 1.67
CA ALA A 195 -0.33 -3.30 0.99
C ALA A 195 0.23 -3.03 -0.41
N THR A 196 -0.30 -1.99 -1.07
CA THR A 196 0.15 -1.45 -2.35
C THR A 196 0.00 0.06 -2.29
N GLY A 197 1.05 0.80 -2.62
CA GLY A 197 1.06 2.25 -2.60
C GLY A 197 2.19 2.86 -1.78
N SER A 198 2.27 4.18 -1.81
CA SER A 198 3.26 4.92 -1.01
C SER A 198 2.91 4.83 0.49
N PRO A 199 3.90 4.62 1.37
CA PRO A 199 3.71 4.80 2.80
C PRO A 199 3.45 6.28 3.12
N LEU A 200 2.71 6.50 4.19
CA LEU A 200 2.44 7.79 4.80
C LEU A 200 3.14 7.84 6.16
N ALA A 201 4.02 8.82 6.36
CA ALA A 201 4.67 9.06 7.65
C ALA A 201 4.16 10.37 8.26
N VAL A 202 3.79 10.30 9.54
CA VAL A 202 3.29 11.43 10.33
C VAL A 202 4.14 11.56 11.58
N GLU A 203 4.83 12.69 11.73
CA GLU A 203 5.62 13.01 12.92
C GLU A 203 5.02 14.24 13.59
N ARG A 204 4.72 14.13 14.89
CA ARG A 204 4.16 15.21 15.71
C ARG A 204 4.86 15.29 17.06
N ILE A 205 4.87 16.50 17.63
CA ILE A 205 5.42 16.76 18.96
C ILE A 205 4.25 17.17 19.85
N VAL A 206 4.20 16.59 21.04
CA VAL A 206 3.19 16.94 22.04
C VAL A 206 3.46 18.35 22.56
N PRO A 207 2.47 19.26 22.53
CA PRO A 207 2.64 20.62 23.04
C PRO A 207 2.83 20.64 24.57
N PRO A 208 3.38 21.74 25.11
CA PRO A 208 3.61 21.86 26.56
C PRO A 208 2.35 21.96 27.39
N ASN A 209 1.25 22.46 26.81
CA ASN A 209 0.02 22.71 27.53
C ASN A 209 -0.99 21.57 27.28
N LEU A 210 -1.37 20.88 28.36
CA LEU A 210 -2.26 19.72 28.36
C LEU A 210 -3.44 19.96 29.34
N ASP A 211 -4.05 21.15 29.25
CA ASP A 211 -5.13 21.59 30.15
C ASP A 211 -6.56 21.36 29.56
N SER A 212 -6.66 20.86 28.33
CA SER A 212 -7.92 20.56 27.62
C SER A 212 -8.03 19.06 27.35
N GLU A 213 -9.25 18.52 27.36
CA GLU A 213 -9.53 17.12 27.03
C GLU A 213 -9.06 16.75 25.62
N TYR A 214 -9.14 17.71 24.69
CA TYR A 214 -8.62 17.58 23.34
C TYR A 214 -7.53 18.61 23.10
N VAL A 215 -6.43 18.16 22.50
CA VAL A 215 -5.32 19.01 22.07
C VAL A 215 -4.99 18.72 20.62
N ASP A 216 -4.74 19.77 19.86
CA ASP A 216 -4.28 19.67 18.48
C ASP A 216 -2.75 19.58 18.48
N LEU A 217 -2.21 18.60 17.75
CA LEU A 217 -0.78 18.32 17.64
C LEU A 217 -0.11 19.03 16.45
N ASP A 218 -0.89 19.70 15.58
CA ASP A 218 -0.37 20.50 14.46
C ASP A 218 -0.07 21.95 14.84
N VAL A 219 -0.71 22.47 15.89
CA VAL A 219 -0.41 23.81 16.45
C VAL A 219 0.72 23.69 17.47
N GLY A 220 1.94 23.60 16.94
CA GLY A 220 3.19 23.86 17.64
C GLY A 220 3.66 25.29 17.47
#